data_AF-A0A451C8P5-F1
#
_entry.id   AF-A0A451C8P5-F1
#
_cell.length_a   1.000
_cell.length_b   1.000
_cell.length_c   1.000
_cell.angle_alpha   90.00
_cell.angle_beta   90.00
_cell.angle_gamma   90.00
#
_symmetry.space_group_name_H-M   'P 1'
#
loop_
_entity.id
_entity.type
_entity.pdbx_description
1 polymer ?
#
loop_
_entity_poly.entity_id
_entity_poly.type
_entity_poly.pdbx_seq_one_letter_code
_entity_poly.pdbx_strand_id
1 'polypeptide(L)'
;MGLERAHWSSAARIRTIFRKAFASAGLPYFNPHSFRNTLVRLGQAVCQTPEELKAWNQNLGHEKVLTTLLSYGQVAGCRQGEIIRGLATPRHSIQSDFSEIAKAVVREMRESEHPKLPGQQ
;
A
#
# COMPACT_ATOMS: atom_id res chain seq x y z
N MET A 1 2.90 -43.05 -4.90
CA MET A 1 1.80 -42.77 -5.85
C MET A 1 1.25 -41.39 -5.54
N GLY A 2 1.46 -40.36 -6.38
CA GLY A 2 0.92 -39.02 -6.11
C GLY A 2 1.63 -37.80 -6.73
N LEU A 3 2.66 -37.99 -7.57
CA LEU A 3 3.35 -36.88 -8.27
C LEU A 3 3.37 -37.09 -9.78
N GLU A 4 2.33 -37.71 -10.34
CA GLU A 4 2.24 -37.80 -11.78
C GLU A 4 1.78 -36.44 -12.34
N ARG A 5 2.70 -35.73 -13.02
CA ARG A 5 2.45 -34.42 -13.63
C ARG A 5 1.38 -34.46 -14.74
N ALA A 6 0.85 -35.64 -15.05
CA ALA A 6 -0.24 -35.84 -16.01
C ALA A 6 -1.47 -34.96 -15.71
N HIS A 7 -1.79 -34.73 -14.43
CA HIS A 7 -2.95 -33.92 -14.03
C HIS A 7 -2.82 -32.40 -14.28
N TRP A 8 -1.60 -31.91 -14.54
CA TRP A 8 -1.31 -30.49 -14.80
C TRP A 8 -0.87 -30.22 -16.23
N SER A 9 -0.97 -31.22 -17.12
CA SER A 9 -0.64 -31.10 -18.54
C SER A 9 -1.47 -30.07 -19.30
N SER A 10 -2.64 -29.69 -18.75
CA SER A 10 -3.57 -28.76 -19.37
C SER A 10 -4.15 -27.75 -18.38
N ALA A 11 -4.30 -26.51 -18.84
CA ALA A 11 -4.98 -25.43 -18.12
C ALA A 11 -6.48 -25.70 -17.88
N ALA A 12 -7.06 -26.78 -18.44
CA ALA A 12 -8.45 -27.15 -18.25
C ALA A 12 -8.82 -27.35 -16.77
N ARG A 13 -7.96 -28.00 -15.97
CA ARG A 13 -8.27 -28.24 -14.54
C ARG A 13 -8.31 -26.94 -13.73
N ILE A 14 -7.38 -26.02 -13.98
CA ILE A 14 -7.39 -24.67 -13.38
C ILE A 14 -8.69 -23.94 -13.72
N ARG A 15 -9.11 -23.96 -14.99
CA ARG A 15 -10.38 -23.32 -15.40
C ARG A 15 -11.59 -23.93 -14.72
N THR A 16 -11.61 -25.25 -14.53
CA THR A 16 -12.69 -25.94 -13.80
C THR A 16 -12.75 -25.50 -12.34
N ILE A 17 -11.60 -25.43 -11.65
CA ILE A 17 -11.54 -24.95 -10.26
C ILE A 17 -12.04 -23.50 -10.17
N PHE A 18 -11.57 -22.63 -11.05
CA PHE A 18 -12.01 -21.23 -11.11
C PHE A 18 -13.53 -21.14 -11.31
N ARG A 19 -14.08 -21.86 -12.29
CA ARG A 19 -15.52 -21.86 -12.56
C ARG A 19 -16.34 -22.29 -11.36
N LYS A 20 -15.91 -23.34 -10.64
CA LYS A 20 -16.56 -23.80 -9.41
C LYS A 20 -16.51 -22.73 -8.31
N ALA A 21 -15.36 -22.09 -8.11
CA ALA A 21 -15.20 -21.05 -7.10
C ALA A 21 -16.08 -19.81 -7.37
N PHE A 22 -16.12 -19.33 -8.62
CA PHE A 22 -17.00 -18.23 -9.02
C PHE A 22 -18.47 -18.60 -8.83
N ALA A 23 -18.88 -19.81 -9.24
CA ALA A 23 -20.25 -20.28 -9.05
C ALA A 23 -20.63 -20.39 -7.56
N SER A 24 -19.74 -20.91 -6.69
CA SER A 24 -20.00 -20.98 -5.24
C SER A 24 -20.11 -19.61 -4.58
N ALA A 25 -19.49 -18.58 -5.17
CA ALA A 25 -19.59 -17.20 -4.70
C ALA A 25 -20.80 -16.45 -5.31
N GLY A 26 -21.62 -17.11 -6.14
CA GLY A 26 -22.73 -16.46 -6.85
C GLY A 26 -22.28 -15.46 -7.93
N LEU A 27 -21.04 -15.57 -8.40
CA LEU A 27 -20.44 -14.64 -9.35
C LEU A 27 -20.36 -15.23 -10.77
N PRO A 28 -20.42 -14.40 -11.82
CA PRO A 28 -20.10 -14.83 -13.17
C PRO A 28 -18.67 -15.39 -13.25
N TYR A 29 -18.45 -16.37 -14.13
CA TYR A 29 -17.12 -16.90 -14.36
C TYR A 29 -16.23 -15.88 -15.10
N PHE A 30 -15.10 -15.54 -14.48
CA PHE A 30 -14.01 -14.82 -15.14
C PHE A 30 -12.81 -15.74 -15.34
N ASN A 31 -12.17 -15.63 -16.50
CA ASN A 31 -11.01 -16.47 -16.79
C ASN A 31 -9.82 -16.13 -15.86
N PRO A 32 -8.87 -17.06 -15.66
CA PRO A 32 -7.75 -16.85 -14.75
C PRO A 32 -6.90 -15.60 -15.02
N HIS A 33 -6.79 -15.19 -16.29
CA HIS A 33 -6.01 -14.01 -16.66
C HIS A 33 -6.71 -12.71 -16.26
N SER A 34 -8.01 -12.59 -16.52
CA SER A 34 -8.82 -11.44 -16.09
C SER A 34 -8.83 -11.31 -14.56
N PHE A 35 -8.94 -12.42 -13.83
CA PHE A 35 -8.87 -12.42 -12.37
C PHE A 35 -7.50 -11.94 -11.85
N ARG A 36 -6.41 -12.42 -12.46
CA ARG A 36 -5.05 -11.95 -12.14
C ARG A 36 -4.90 -10.44 -12.35
N ASN A 37 -5.46 -9.90 -13.43
CA ASN A 37 -5.43 -8.46 -13.70
C ASN A 37 -6.15 -7.66 -12.59
N THR A 38 -7.26 -8.18 -12.06
CA THR A 38 -7.94 -7.58 -10.90
C THR A 38 -7.04 -7.57 -9.67
N LEU A 39 -6.32 -8.66 -9.37
CA LEU A 39 -5.39 -8.73 -8.24
C LEU A 39 -4.19 -7.78 -8.39
N VAL A 40 -3.70 -7.59 -9.62
CA VAL A 40 -2.63 -6.59 -9.89
C VAL A 40 -3.13 -5.17 -9.62
N ARG A 41 -4.34 -4.82 -10.09
CA ARG A 41 -4.95 -3.51 -9.82
C ARG A 41 -5.21 -3.28 -8.34
N LEU A 42 -5.65 -4.32 -7.62
CA LEU A 42 -5.81 -4.24 -6.17
C LEU A 42 -4.46 -3.96 -5.49
N GLY A 43 -3.40 -4.68 -5.87
CA GLY A 43 -2.05 -4.46 -5.36
C GLY A 43 -1.56 -3.02 -5.55
N GLN A 44 -1.84 -2.42 -6.72
CA GLN A 44 -1.52 -1.01 -6.97
C GLN A 44 -2.24 -0.03 -6.03
N ALA A 45 -3.44 -0.39 -5.56
CA ALA A 45 -4.22 0.46 -4.65
C ALA A 45 -3.85 0.25 -3.17
N VAL A 46 -3.47 -0.96 -2.77
CA VAL A 46 -3.26 -1.30 -1.35
C VAL A 46 -1.80 -1.27 -0.92
N CYS A 47 -0.85 -1.57 -1.79
CA CYS A 47 0.58 -1.54 -1.46
C CYS A 47 1.06 -0.09 -1.35
N GLN A 48 1.62 0.26 -0.19
CA GLN A 48 2.10 1.60 0.11
C GLN A 48 3.58 1.78 -0.26
N THR A 49 4.32 0.68 -0.35
CA THR A 49 5.75 0.69 -0.66
C THR A 49 6.08 -0.14 -1.90
N PRO A 50 7.18 0.20 -2.61
CA PRO A 50 7.67 -0.62 -3.72
C PRO A 50 8.00 -2.06 -3.32
N GLU A 51 8.43 -2.28 -2.08
CA GLU A 51 8.74 -3.61 -1.54
C GLU A 51 7.49 -4.46 -1.31
N GLU A 52 6.42 -3.88 -0.76
CA GLU A 52 5.11 -4.54 -0.68
C GLU A 52 4.58 -4.92 -2.06
N LEU A 53 4.67 -4.01 -3.03
CA LEU A 53 4.24 -4.27 -4.40
C LEU A 53 5.09 -5.35 -5.05
N LYS A 54 6.39 -5.42 -4.72
CA LYS A 54 7.31 -6.48 -5.17
C LYS A 54 6.90 -7.83 -4.61
N ALA A 55 6.66 -7.93 -3.30
CA ALA A 55 6.22 -9.16 -2.64
C ALA A 55 4.85 -9.64 -3.16
N TRP A 56 3.88 -8.73 -3.31
CA TRP A 56 2.56 -9.02 -3.87
C TRP A 56 2.65 -9.64 -5.26
N ASN A 57 3.46 -9.05 -6.15
CA ASN A 57 3.61 -9.55 -7.52
C ASN A 57 4.35 -10.89 -7.59
N GLN A 58 5.36 -11.11 -6.72
CA GLN A 58 6.04 -12.40 -6.63
C GLN A 58 5.11 -13.53 -6.18
N ASN A 59 4.20 -13.26 -5.22
CA ASN A 59 3.17 -14.20 -4.81
C ASN A 59 2.21 -14.60 -5.95
N LEU A 60 1.97 -13.69 -6.91
CA LEU A 60 1.16 -13.96 -8.11
C LEU A 60 1.94 -14.65 -9.24
N GLY A 61 3.17 -15.11 -8.99
CA GLY A 61 4.00 -15.79 -9.99
C GLY A 61 4.51 -14.88 -11.12
N HIS A 62 4.57 -13.56 -10.90
CA HIS A 62 5.23 -12.64 -11.82
C HIS A 62 6.71 -12.51 -11.44
N GLU A 63 7.60 -13.32 -12.01
CA GLU A 63 9.05 -13.09 -11.88
C GLU A 63 9.48 -11.76 -12.52
N LYS A 64 8.83 -11.37 -13.62
CA LYS A 64 9.05 -10.07 -14.29
C LYS A 64 8.29 -8.93 -13.61
N VAL A 65 8.54 -8.73 -12.32
CA VAL A 65 8.12 -7.51 -11.61
C VAL A 65 8.74 -6.27 -12.27
N LEU A 66 9.94 -6.40 -12.85
CA LEU A 66 10.63 -5.32 -13.54
C LEU A 66 9.83 -4.78 -14.73
N THR A 67 9.20 -5.62 -15.56
CA THR A 67 8.36 -5.14 -16.66
C THR A 67 7.03 -4.59 -16.17
N THR A 68 6.47 -5.07 -15.06
CA THR A 68 5.24 -4.52 -14.49
C THR A 68 5.48 -3.14 -13.88
N LEU A 69 6.59 -2.95 -13.17
CA LEU A 69 7.00 -1.64 -12.65
C LEU A 69 7.40 -0.68 -13.80
N LEU A 70 8.05 -1.16 -14.85
CA LEU A 70 8.40 -0.34 -16.03
C LEU A 70 7.18 0.01 -16.90
N SER A 71 6.16 -0.86 -16.98
CA SER A 71 4.95 -0.61 -17.77
C SER A 71 3.84 0.13 -17.01
N TYR A 72 3.81 0.08 -15.67
CA TYR A 72 2.82 0.79 -14.83
C TYR A 72 3.41 1.92 -13.97
N GLY A 73 4.74 2.01 -13.87
CA GLY A 73 5.44 3.08 -13.14
C GLY A 73 5.73 4.32 -13.99
N GLN A 74 5.24 4.36 -15.24
CA GLN A 74 5.38 5.54 -16.08
C GLN A 74 4.43 6.62 -15.57
N VAL A 75 4.98 7.57 -14.82
CA VAL A 75 4.26 8.77 -14.40
C VAL A 75 3.94 9.58 -15.66
N ALA A 76 2.66 9.91 -15.87
CA ALA A 76 2.27 10.79 -16.97
C ALA A 76 3.08 12.09 -16.92
N GLY A 77 3.54 12.60 -18.07
CA GLY A 77 4.51 13.71 -18.12
C GLY A 77 4.09 14.96 -17.34
N CYS A 78 2.80 15.31 -17.35
CA CYS A 78 2.25 16.39 -16.54
C CYS A 78 2.45 16.14 -15.03
N ARG A 79 2.07 14.95 -14.56
CA ARG A 79 2.22 14.52 -13.17
C ARG A 79 3.69 14.41 -12.74
N GLN A 80 4.57 14.02 -13.66
CA GLN A 80 6.00 13.98 -13.42
C GLN A 80 6.52 15.40 -13.17
N GLY A 81 6.11 16.37 -13.98
CA GLY A 81 6.45 17.78 -13.80
C GLY A 81 5.95 18.36 -12.47
N GLU A 82 4.73 18.03 -12.06
CA GLU A 82 4.18 18.40 -10.74
C GLU A 82 5.01 17.83 -9.59
N ILE A 83 5.35 16.55 -9.65
CA ILE A 83 6.14 15.86 -8.63
C ILE A 83 7.54 16.48 -8.54
N ILE A 84 8.23 16.67 -9.67
CA ILE A 84 9.56 17.29 -9.72
C ILE A 84 9.53 18.71 -9.12
N ARG A 85 8.51 19.50 -9.46
CA ARG A 85 8.34 20.85 -8.91
C ARG A 85 8.07 20.82 -7.40
N GLY A 86 7.27 19.87 -6.93
CA GLY A 86 7.02 19.65 -5.51
C GLY A 86 8.27 19.22 -4.73
N LEU A 87 9.14 18.39 -5.33
CA LEU A 87 10.41 17.98 -4.73
C LEU A 87 11.43 19.13 -4.64
N ALA A 88 11.39 20.07 -5.59
CA ALA A 88 12.22 21.28 -5.57
C ALA A 88 11.71 22.34 -4.58
N THR A 89 10.48 22.21 -4.11
CA THR A 89 9.94 23.11 -3.09
C THR A 89 10.51 22.69 -1.75
N PRO A 90 11.15 23.60 -0.97
CA PRO A 90 11.58 23.28 0.38
C PRO A 90 10.38 22.73 1.13
N ARG A 91 10.47 21.47 1.57
CA ARG A 91 9.49 20.90 2.47
C ARG A 91 9.61 21.76 3.72
N HIS A 92 8.65 22.66 3.94
CA HIS A 92 8.51 23.30 5.23
C HIS A 92 8.37 22.12 6.19
N SER A 93 9.42 21.81 6.92
CA SER A 93 9.33 20.89 8.02
C SER A 93 8.17 21.43 8.86
N ILE A 94 7.24 20.55 9.21
CA ILE A 94 6.35 20.79 10.33
C ILE A 94 7.26 20.74 11.58
N GLN A 95 8.16 21.71 11.69
CA GLN A 95 8.88 22.10 12.90
C GLN A 95 8.16 23.26 13.58
N SER A 96 7.03 23.70 13.03
CA SER A 96 6.02 24.46 13.77
C SER A 96 5.25 23.43 14.58
N ASP A 97 5.68 23.18 15.81
CA ASP A 97 4.83 23.25 17.02
C ASP A 97 5.51 22.62 18.25
N PHE A 98 6.62 21.89 18.07
CA PHE A 98 7.23 21.15 19.19
C PHE A 98 7.77 22.07 20.31
N SER A 99 8.24 23.27 19.94
CA SER A 99 8.71 24.28 20.90
C SER A 99 7.56 24.88 21.71
N GLU A 100 6.42 25.12 21.09
CA GLU A 100 5.24 25.66 21.79
C GLU A 100 4.60 24.60 22.69
N ILE A 101 4.54 23.35 22.22
CA ILE A 101 4.13 22.21 23.04
C ILE A 101 5.08 22.02 24.24
N ALA A 102 6.40 22.08 24.02
CA ALA A 102 7.38 21.94 25.12
C ALA A 102 7.26 23.07 26.15
N LYS A 103 7.09 24.32 25.70
CA LYS A 103 6.86 25.47 26.61
C LYS A 103 5.56 25.32 27.41
N ALA A 104 4.50 24.81 26.78
CA ALA A 104 3.22 24.60 27.44
C ALA A 104 3.33 23.55 28.56
N VAL A 105 4.02 22.44 28.30
CA VAL A 105 4.26 21.40 29.32
C VAL A 105 5.11 21.93 30.47
N VAL A 106 6.19 22.66 30.20
CA VAL A 106 7.06 23.22 31.24
C VAL A 106 6.30 24.23 32.12
N ARG A 107 5.39 25.02 31.54
CA ARG A 107 4.54 25.95 32.30
C ARG A 107 3.61 25.19 33.25
N GLU A 108 2.95 24.15 32.77
CA GLU A 108 2.04 23.33 33.58
C GLU A 108 2.76 22.63 34.75
N MET A 109 3.97 22.12 34.51
CA MET A 109 4.79 21.49 35.56
C MET A 109 5.20 22.50 36.65
N ARG A 110 5.52 23.75 36.28
CA ARG A 110 5.84 24.81 37.26
C ARG A 110 4.62 25.27 38.05
N GLU A 111 3.45 25.29 37.44
CA GLU A 111 2.18 25.65 38.10
C GLU A 111 1.70 24.55 39.06
N SER A 112 2.02 23.28 38.78
CA SER A 112 1.72 22.14 39.65
C SER A 112 2.71 21.97 40.81
N GLU A 113 3.96 22.47 40.69
CA GLU A 113 4.96 22.46 41.78
C GLU A 113 4.77 23.60 42.80
N HIS A 114 4.04 24.66 42.46
CA HIS A 114 3.69 25.76 43.37
C HIS A 114 2.17 25.82 43.59
N PRO A 115 1.60 25.05 44.52
CA PRO A 115 0.22 25.26 44.93
C PRO A 115 0.12 26.69 45.49
N LYS A 116 -0.61 27.57 44.80
CA LYS A 116 -0.98 28.87 45.34
C LYS A 116 -1.77 28.62 46.62
N LEU A 117 -1.15 28.89 47.76
CA LEU A 117 -1.84 28.89 49.04
C LEU A 117 -2.96 29.95 48.98
N PRO A 118 -4.19 29.60 49.38
CA PRO A 118 -5.32 30.52 49.30
C PRO A 118 -5.11 31.66 50.30
N GLY A 119 -4.89 32.87 49.77
CA GLY A 119 -5.06 34.13 50.50
C GLY A 119 -3.77 34.87 50.83
N GLN A 120 -3.29 35.69 49.90
CA GLN A 120 -2.76 37.03 50.21
C GLN A 120 -3.10 37.98 49.03
N GLN A 121 -3.84 39.04 49.35
CA GLN A 121 -3.91 40.30 48.59
C GLN A 121 -2.64 41.10 48.85
#